data_AF-A0A1F3JWJ5-F1
#
_entry.id   AF-A0A1F3JWJ5-F1
#
_cell.length_a   1.000
_cell.length_b   1.000
_cell.length_c   1.000
_cell.angle_alpha   90.00
_cell.angle_beta   90.00
_cell.angle_gamma   90.00
#
_symmetry.space_group_name_H-M   'P 1'
#
loop_
_entity.id
_entity.type
_entity.pdbx_description
1 polymer ?
#
loop_
_entity_poly.entity_id
_entity_poly.type
_entity_poly.pdbx_seq_one_letter_code
_entity_poly.pdbx_strand_id
1 'polypeptide(L)'
;MQKQMHLSVMPRIDISFSSNSQEIIISITNSGLGPAEILATKIEYDSIPVNSWDELFLLMNREKTAVENFTASKLKNRMLVPQQIFPIFTSNGKNNFELIEANKEKIKITLFYKSLYDDYFEVCRENMSVSSSITNKKVSYCSFSEKESFQR
;
A
#
# COMPACT_ATOMS: atom_id res chain seq x y z
N MET A 1 22.10 -23.45 -12.89
CA MET A 1 22.74 -22.25 -12.29
C MET A 1 21.88 -20.98 -12.40
N GLN A 2 21.40 -20.58 -13.59
CA GLN A 2 20.58 -19.36 -13.75
C GLN A 2 19.34 -19.27 -12.84
N LYS A 3 18.60 -20.37 -12.66
CA LYS A 3 17.40 -20.40 -11.79
C LYS A 3 17.71 -20.15 -10.30
N GLN A 4 18.90 -20.56 -9.83
CA GLN A 4 19.35 -20.32 -8.45
C GLN A 4 19.76 -18.86 -8.25
N MET A 5 20.45 -18.26 -9.22
CA MET A 5 20.77 -16.82 -9.20
C MET A 5 19.49 -15.98 -9.22
N HIS A 6 18.51 -16.35 -10.05
CA HIS A 6 17.22 -15.67 -10.15
C HIS A 6 16.44 -15.67 -8.82
N LEU A 7 16.42 -16.79 -8.10
CA LEU A 7 15.77 -16.88 -6.77
C LEU A 7 16.52 -16.08 -5.69
N SER A 8 17.84 -15.90 -5.84
CA SER A 8 18.67 -15.15 -4.88
C SER A 8 18.42 -13.63 -4.86
N VAL A 9 17.63 -13.11 -5.80
CA VAL A 9 17.30 -11.69 -5.97
C VAL A 9 15.80 -11.49 -6.18
N MET A 10 14.97 -12.30 -5.53
CA MET A 10 13.51 -12.13 -5.61
C MET A 10 13.06 -10.99 -4.69
N PRO A 11 12.34 -9.98 -5.19
CA PRO A 11 11.74 -8.96 -4.34
C PRO A 11 10.57 -9.54 -3.55
N ARG A 12 10.29 -8.95 -2.38
CA ARG A 12 9.11 -9.24 -1.59
C ARG A 12 8.64 -7.95 -0.95
N ILE A 13 7.48 -7.46 -1.40
CA ILE A 13 6.88 -6.27 -0.80
C ILE A 13 5.91 -6.72 0.28
N ASP A 14 6.04 -6.11 1.45
CA ASP A 14 5.10 -6.16 2.55
C ASP A 14 4.50 -4.77 2.76
N ILE A 15 3.20 -4.72 3.07
CA ILE A 15 2.48 -3.49 3.44
C ILE A 15 2.32 -3.52 4.95
N SER A 16 2.87 -2.54 5.67
CA SER A 16 2.76 -2.42 7.12
C SER A 16 1.79 -1.31 7.50
N PHE A 17 1.06 -1.55 8.59
CA PHE A 17 0.22 -0.57 9.27
C PHE A 17 0.72 -0.46 10.70
N SER A 18 1.04 0.76 11.12
CA SER A 18 1.39 1.10 12.49
C SER A 18 0.51 2.25 12.94
N SER A 19 -0.05 2.11 14.13
CA SER A 19 -0.81 3.17 14.77
C SER A 19 -0.43 3.29 16.23
N ASN A 20 -0.43 4.52 16.72
CA ASN A 20 -0.46 4.85 18.14
C ASN A 20 -1.60 5.87 18.36
N SER A 21 -1.80 6.35 19.59
CA SER A 21 -2.93 7.23 19.92
C SER A 21 -2.96 8.59 19.19
N GLN A 22 -1.90 8.94 18.45
CA GLN A 22 -1.76 10.24 17.79
C GLN A 22 -1.23 10.15 16.34
N GLU A 23 -0.71 9.00 15.93
CA GLU A 23 -0.04 8.83 14.65
C GLU A 23 -0.49 7.54 13.97
N ILE A 24 -0.71 7.64 12.66
CA ILE A 24 -0.91 6.50 11.78
C ILE A 24 0.15 6.55 10.70
N ILE A 25 0.80 5.42 10.49
CA ILE A 25 1.78 5.21 9.43
C ILE A 25 1.38 3.97 8.63
N ILE A 26 1.23 4.16 7.33
CA ILE A 26 1.16 3.07 6.36
C ILE A 26 2.47 3.11 5.58
N SER A 27 3.19 2.00 5.57
CA SER A 27 4.47 1.89 4.87
C SER A 27 4.52 0.64 4.02
N ILE A 28 5.42 0.67 3.05
CA ILE A 28 5.77 -0.50 2.25
C ILE A 28 7.24 -0.83 2.49
N THR A 29 7.54 -2.11 2.61
CA THR A 29 8.91 -2.58 2.84
C THR A 29 9.26 -3.62 1.81
N ASN A 30 10.44 -3.53 1.22
CA ASN A 30 10.99 -4.63 0.44
C ASN A 30 11.79 -5.58 1.35
N SER A 31 11.16 -6.64 1.84
CA SER A 31 11.80 -7.69 2.64
C SER A 31 12.49 -8.76 1.79
N GLY A 32 12.47 -8.62 0.47
CA GLY A 32 13.16 -9.49 -0.47
C GLY A 32 14.62 -9.09 -0.69
N LEU A 33 15.33 -9.93 -1.45
CA LEU A 33 16.76 -9.75 -1.74
C LEU A 33 17.02 -8.96 -3.03
N GLY A 34 16.01 -8.84 -3.91
CA GLY A 34 16.10 -8.05 -5.13
C GLY A 34 15.28 -6.77 -5.05
N PRO A 35 15.56 -5.78 -5.92
CA PRO A 35 14.78 -4.56 -5.97
C PRO A 35 13.42 -4.80 -6.66
N ALA A 36 12.48 -3.92 -6.34
CA ALA A 36 11.11 -3.98 -6.83
C ALA A 36 10.71 -2.64 -7.46
N GLU A 37 10.19 -2.68 -8.68
CA GLU A 37 9.56 -1.51 -9.30
C GLU A 37 8.06 -1.54 -9.01
N ILE A 38 7.56 -0.51 -8.31
CA ILE A 38 6.13 -0.34 -8.05
C ILE A 38 5.45 0.21 -9.31
N LEU A 39 4.57 -0.59 -9.90
CA LEU A 39 3.87 -0.26 -11.14
C LEU A 39 2.59 0.52 -10.87
N ALA A 40 1.82 0.08 -9.86
CA ALA A 40 0.56 0.68 -9.50
C ALA A 40 0.18 0.40 -8.05
N THR A 41 -0.68 1.25 -7.53
CA THR A 41 -1.35 1.11 -6.24
C THR A 41 -2.85 1.22 -6.49
N LYS A 42 -3.61 0.29 -5.93
CA LYS A 42 -5.07 0.36 -5.87
C LYS A 42 -5.45 0.43 -4.39
N ILE A 43 -6.28 1.40 -4.03
CA ILE A 43 -6.88 1.47 -2.71
C ILE A 43 -8.39 1.34 -2.90
N GLU A 44 -9.02 0.56 -2.03
CA GLU A 44 -10.46 0.35 -2.01
C GLU A 44 -11.01 0.63 -0.62
N TYR A 45 -12.19 1.25 -0.58
CA TYR A 45 -13.01 1.42 0.62
C TYR A 45 -14.35 0.72 0.41
N ASP A 46 -14.62 -0.33 1.18
CA ASP A 46 -15.87 -1.12 1.05
C ASP A 46 -16.10 -1.62 -0.38
N SER A 47 -15.04 -2.12 -1.02
CA SER A 47 -15.00 -2.57 -2.42
C SER A 47 -15.17 -1.46 -3.48
N ILE A 48 -15.18 -0.19 -3.09
CA ILE A 48 -15.20 0.96 -4.00
C ILE A 48 -13.76 1.43 -4.20
N PRO A 49 -13.23 1.43 -5.44
CA PRO A 49 -11.91 1.99 -5.72
C PRO A 49 -11.87 3.48 -5.38
N VAL A 50 -10.80 3.91 -4.72
CA VAL A 50 -10.51 5.32 -4.42
C VAL A 50 -9.21 5.72 -5.11
N ASN A 51 -9.17 6.95 -5.61
CA ASN A 51 -8.05 7.46 -6.39
C ASN A 51 -7.17 8.43 -5.60
N SER A 52 -7.63 8.89 -4.43
CA SER A 52 -6.84 9.71 -3.52
C SER A 52 -7.15 9.47 -2.04
N TRP A 53 -6.23 9.89 -1.15
CA TRP A 53 -6.50 9.89 0.29
C TRP A 53 -7.65 10.85 0.63
N ASP A 54 -7.74 11.99 -0.05
CA ASP A 54 -8.83 12.94 0.10
C ASP A 54 -10.20 12.28 -0.17
N GLU A 55 -10.31 11.50 -1.25
CA GLU A 55 -11.51 10.73 -1.57
C GLU A 55 -11.81 9.65 -0.53
N LEU A 56 -10.78 8.93 -0.07
CA LEU A 56 -10.93 7.95 1.00
C LEU A 56 -11.48 8.59 2.28
N PHE A 57 -10.94 9.75 2.68
CA PHE A 57 -11.41 10.48 3.84
C PHE A 57 -12.84 10.99 3.68
N LEU A 58 -13.24 11.46 2.49
CA LEU A 58 -14.63 11.85 2.21
C LEU A 58 -15.61 10.68 2.36
N LEU A 59 -15.20 9.46 1.97
CA LEU A 59 -16.03 8.25 2.14
C LEU A 59 -16.12 7.81 3.60
N MET A 60 -15.02 7.89 4.36
CA MET A 60 -14.98 7.54 5.78
C MET A 60 -15.74 8.54 6.65
N ASN A 61 -15.65 9.83 6.32
CA ASN A 61 -16.13 10.93 7.15
C ASN A 61 -17.42 11.57 6.61
N ARG A 62 -18.55 10.89 6.84
CA ARG A 62 -19.88 11.36 6.40
C ARG A 62 -20.27 12.71 6.99
N GLU A 63 -19.74 13.08 8.16
CA GLU A 63 -20.04 14.33 8.85
C GLU A 63 -19.14 15.50 8.43
N LYS A 64 -18.17 15.28 7.53
CA LYS A 64 -17.24 16.30 7.00
C LYS A 64 -16.49 17.08 8.10
N THR A 65 -16.13 16.43 9.21
CA THR A 65 -15.17 17.03 10.14
C THR A 65 -13.83 17.26 9.45
N ALA A 66 -13.13 18.34 9.83
CA ALA A 66 -11.86 18.69 9.21
C ALA A 66 -10.85 17.54 9.37
N VAL A 67 -10.35 17.04 8.24
CA VAL A 67 -9.25 16.07 8.19
C VAL A 67 -7.98 16.80 8.60
N GLU A 68 -7.27 16.26 9.59
CA GLU A 68 -6.00 16.85 10.05
C GLU A 68 -4.89 16.62 9.02
N ASN A 69 -3.74 17.27 9.22
CA ASN A 69 -2.61 17.17 8.30
C ASN A 69 -2.14 15.72 8.12
N PHE A 70 -2.19 15.23 6.89
CA PHE A 70 -1.56 13.99 6.47
C PHE A 70 -0.52 14.25 5.39
N THR A 71 0.47 13.36 5.28
CA THR A 71 1.43 13.30 4.19
C THR A 71 1.18 12.03 3.40
N ALA A 72 1.14 12.18 2.08
CA ALA A 72 0.96 11.07 1.15
C ALA A 72 2.08 11.05 0.12
N SER A 73 2.60 9.86 -0.15
CA SER A 73 3.70 9.67 -1.08
C SER A 73 3.23 9.10 -2.41
N LYS A 74 3.77 9.63 -3.51
CA LYS A 74 3.59 9.03 -4.83
C LYS A 74 4.42 7.74 -4.96
N LEU A 75 3.73 6.66 -5.32
CA LEU A 75 4.32 5.31 -5.44
C LEU A 75 4.59 4.84 -6.86
N LYS A 76 3.82 5.32 -7.85
CA LYS A 76 3.95 4.89 -9.24
C LYS A 76 5.38 5.10 -9.77
N ASN A 77 5.94 4.07 -10.40
CA ASN A 77 7.29 4.01 -10.97
C ASN A 77 8.42 4.20 -9.95
N ARG A 78 8.16 3.88 -8.67
CA ARG A 78 9.18 3.94 -7.63
C ARG A 78 9.93 2.61 -7.57
N MET A 79 11.26 2.69 -7.55
CA MET A 79 12.12 1.55 -7.25
C MET A 79 12.33 1.44 -5.73
N LEU A 80 12.08 0.26 -5.17
CA LEU A 80 12.40 -0.09 -3.78
C LEU A 80 13.58 -1.05 -3.73
N VAL A 81 14.67 -0.62 -3.12
CA VAL A 81 15.83 -1.49 -2.89
C VAL A 81 15.57 -2.43 -1.70
N PRO A 82 16.31 -3.55 -1.58
CA PRO A 82 16.18 -4.45 -0.44
C PRO A 82 16.27 -3.73 0.91
N GLN A 83 15.44 -4.14 1.86
CA GLN A 83 15.29 -3.58 3.21
C GLN A 83 14.81 -2.13 3.28
N GLN A 84 14.51 -1.49 2.14
CA GLN A 84 13.97 -0.13 2.14
C GLN A 84 12.54 -0.14 2.70
N ILE A 85 12.31 0.67 3.72
CA ILE A 85 11.00 1.03 4.23
C ILE A 85 10.62 2.38 3.62
N PHE A 86 9.41 2.48 3.09
CA PHE A 86 8.92 3.69 2.46
C PHE A 86 7.51 4.04 2.97
N PRO A 87 7.33 5.18 3.67
CA PRO A 87 6.02 5.61 4.14
C PRO A 87 5.18 6.11 2.96
N ILE A 88 4.00 5.51 2.82
CA ILE A 88 3.05 5.83 1.74
C ILE A 88 1.97 6.80 2.23
N PHE A 89 1.70 6.74 3.53
CA PHE A 89 0.80 7.62 4.23
C PHE A 89 1.28 7.81 5.67
N THR A 90 1.32 9.06 6.12
CA THR A 90 1.48 9.38 7.54
C THR A 90 0.45 10.42 7.91
N SER A 91 -0.15 10.27 9.08
CA SER A 91 -1.10 11.23 9.60
C SER A 91 -0.85 11.45 11.07
N ASN A 92 -0.86 12.72 11.46
CA ASN A 92 -0.81 13.13 12.85
C ASN A 92 -2.16 13.68 13.26
N GLY A 93 -2.57 13.33 14.46
CA GLY A 93 -3.75 13.89 15.11
C GLY A 93 -4.81 12.84 15.40
N LYS A 94 -5.57 13.16 16.45
CA LYS A 94 -6.51 12.23 17.10
C LYS A 94 -7.70 11.94 16.20
N ASN A 95 -8.18 12.93 15.44
CA ASN A 95 -9.36 12.75 14.60
C ASN A 95 -9.07 11.80 13.45
N ASN A 96 -7.91 11.96 12.79
CA ASN A 96 -7.51 11.05 11.72
C ASN A 96 -7.26 9.63 12.25
N PHE A 97 -6.71 9.51 13.45
CA PHE A 97 -6.55 8.22 14.12
C PHE A 97 -7.90 7.52 14.36
N GLU A 98 -8.82 8.20 15.05
CA GLU A 98 -10.15 7.65 15.36
C GLU A 98 -10.92 7.28 14.10
N LEU A 99 -10.82 8.11 13.06
CA LEU A 99 -11.50 7.89 11.80
C LEU A 99 -10.97 6.64 11.05
N ILE A 100 -9.65 6.49 10.95
CA ILE A 100 -9.05 5.32 10.29
C ILE A 100 -9.28 4.06 11.12
N GLU A 101 -9.12 4.11 12.44
CA GLU A 101 -9.37 2.95 13.32
C GLU A 101 -10.82 2.48 13.25
N ALA A 102 -11.80 3.39 13.17
CA ALA A 102 -13.22 3.04 13.01
C ALA A 102 -13.55 2.43 11.64
N ASN A 103 -12.68 2.60 10.65
CA ASN A 103 -12.92 2.20 9.26
C ASN A 103 -11.92 1.17 8.71
N LYS A 104 -10.92 0.78 9.51
CA LYS A 104 -9.77 -0.01 9.05
C LYS A 104 -10.13 -1.31 8.34
N GLU A 105 -11.22 -1.96 8.75
CA GLU A 105 -11.66 -3.24 8.17
C GLU A 105 -12.18 -3.09 6.73
N LYS A 106 -12.60 -1.88 6.35
CA LYS A 106 -13.13 -1.57 5.02
C LYS A 106 -12.03 -1.15 4.04
N ILE A 107 -10.82 -0.90 4.52
CA ILE A 107 -9.72 -0.41 3.70
C ILE A 107 -8.91 -1.60 3.19
N LYS A 108 -8.71 -1.63 1.87
CA LYS A 108 -7.87 -2.61 1.18
C LYS A 108 -6.84 -1.88 0.32
N ILE A 109 -5.59 -2.30 0.43
CA ILE A 109 -4.48 -1.77 -0.37
C ILE A 109 -3.88 -2.92 -1.18
N THR A 110 -3.84 -2.74 -2.49
CA THR A 110 -3.20 -3.67 -3.42
C THR A 110 -2.08 -2.95 -4.16
N LEU A 111 -0.90 -3.56 -4.18
CA LEU A 111 0.25 -3.08 -4.94
C LEU A 111 0.60 -4.08 -6.02
N PHE A 112 0.86 -3.55 -7.20
CA PHE A 112 1.41 -4.28 -8.33
C PHE A 112 2.86 -3.87 -8.49
N TYR A 113 3.77 -4.85 -8.53
CA TYR A 113 5.18 -4.59 -8.66
C TYR A 113 5.86 -5.66 -9.51
N LYS A 114 7.05 -5.34 -10.02
CA LYS A 114 7.87 -6.30 -10.76
C LYS A 114 9.32 -6.35 -10.28
N SER A 115 9.97 -7.48 -10.52
CA SER A 115 11.42 -7.62 -10.33
C SER A 115 12.21 -7.05 -11.52
N LEU A 116 13.54 -7.03 -11.40
CA LEU A 116 14.45 -6.69 -12.52
C LEU A 116 14.38 -7.68 -13.70
N TYR A 117 13.78 -8.85 -13.50
CA TYR A 117 13.66 -9.89 -14.53
C TYR A 117 12.26 -9.97 -15.11
N ASP A 118 11.46 -8.90 -14.94
CA ASP A 118 10.09 -8.80 -15.43
C ASP A 118 9.14 -9.91 -14.90
N ASP A 119 9.44 -10.43 -13.71
CA ASP A 119 8.46 -11.20 -12.94
C ASP A 119 7.48 -10.25 -12.26
N TYR A 120 6.18 -10.50 -12.42
CA TYR A 120 5.11 -9.68 -11.86
C TYR A 120 4.55 -10.26 -10.57
N PHE A 121 4.22 -9.37 -9.64
CA PHE A 121 3.71 -9.71 -8.33
C PHE A 121 2.56 -8.79 -7.94
N GLU A 122 1.65 -9.34 -7.15
CA GLU A 122 0.58 -8.62 -6.49
C GLU A 122 0.71 -8.86 -4.98
N VAL A 123 0.76 -7.78 -4.21
CA VAL A 123 0.61 -7.84 -2.76
C VAL A 123 -0.65 -7.12 -2.35
N CYS A 124 -1.44 -7.76 -1.49
CA CYS A 124 -2.69 -7.22 -0.99
C CYS A 124 -2.70 -7.28 0.54
N ARG A 125 -3.03 -6.14 1.15
CA ARG A 125 -3.39 -6.05 2.56
C ARG A 125 -4.85 -5.64 2.65
N GLU A 126 -5.65 -6.52 3.22
CA GLU A 126 -7.04 -6.26 3.59
C GLU A 126 -7.09 -6.01 5.07
N ASN A 127 -7.97 -5.12 5.54
CA ASN A 127 -8.07 -4.72 6.94
C ASN A 127 -6.77 -4.06 7.44
N MET A 128 -6.80 -2.75 7.67
CA MET A 128 -5.67 -2.00 8.22
C MET A 128 -5.53 -2.22 9.74
N SER A 129 -5.41 -3.47 10.17
CA SER A 129 -5.16 -3.86 11.56
C SER A 129 -3.84 -4.60 11.67
N VAL A 130 -3.18 -4.54 12.83
CA VAL A 130 -1.86 -5.18 13.04
C VAL A 130 -1.88 -6.69 12.77
N SER A 131 -3.02 -7.35 12.97
CA SER A 131 -3.21 -8.80 12.79
C SER A 131 -3.63 -9.24 11.38
N SER A 132 -3.79 -8.31 10.43
CA SER A 132 -4.28 -8.63 9.09
C SER A 132 -3.33 -9.54 8.30
N SER A 133 -3.89 -10.44 7.51
CA SER A 133 -3.13 -11.24 6.54
C SER A 133 -2.66 -10.38 5.36
N ILE A 134 -1.44 -10.62 4.93
CA ILE A 134 -0.89 -10.09 3.68
C ILE A 134 -0.87 -11.25 2.69
N THR A 135 -1.53 -11.07 1.55
CA THR A 135 -1.44 -12.03 0.44
C THR A 135 -0.41 -11.53 -0.55
N ASN A 136 0.59 -12.35 -0.85
CA ASN A 136 1.58 -12.08 -1.90
C ASN A 136 1.52 -13.21 -2.92
N LYS A 137 1.31 -12.89 -4.20
CA LYS A 137 1.22 -13.87 -5.27
C LYS A 137 1.98 -13.40 -6.49
N LYS A 138 2.66 -14.35 -7.15
CA LYS A 138 3.19 -14.16 -8.50
C LYS A 138 2.03 -14.20 -9.50
N VAL A 139 2.01 -13.26 -10.44
CA VAL A 139 0.97 -13.15 -11.48
C VAL A 139 1.61 -13.18 -12.88
N SER A 140 0.84 -13.50 -13.91
CA SER A 140 1.33 -13.52 -15.29
C SER A 140 1.51 -12.12 -15.87
N TYR A 141 0.69 -11.16 -15.46
CA TYR A 141 0.80 -9.74 -15.77
C TYR A 141 0.02 -8.92 -14.72
N CYS A 142 0.40 -7.66 -14.53
CA CYS A 142 -0.36 -6.73 -13.68
C CYS A 142 -1.47 -6.08 -14.51
N SER A 143 -2.72 -6.50 -14.30
CA SER A 143 -3.89 -5.82 -14.87
C SER A 143 -4.39 -4.75 -13.90
N PHE A 144 -4.19 -3.48 -14.22
CA PHE A 144 -4.83 -2.37 -13.51
C PHE A 144 -5.34 -1.34 -14.53
N SER A 145 -6.52 -0.79 -14.27
CA SER A 145 -7.03 0.36 -15.03
C SER A 145 -6.40 1.64 -14.51
N GLU A 146 -5.98 2.55 -15.38
CA GLU A 146 -5.49 3.88 -14.95
C GLU A 146 -6.55 4.64 -14.14
N LYS A 147 -7.84 4.37 -14.38
CA LYS A 147 -8.97 4.97 -13.64
C LYS A 147 -9.14 4.43 -12.22
N GLU A 148 -8.52 3.29 -11.92
CA GLU A 148 -8.53 2.64 -10.61
C GLU A 148 -7.16 2.78 -9.90
N SER A 149 -6.21 3.44 -10.54
CA SER A 149 -4.88 3.67 -9.99
C SER A 149 -4.94 4.84 -9.02
N PHE A 150 -4.53 4.57 -7.79
CA PHE A 150 -4.31 5.58 -6.77
C PHE A 150 -3.24 6.57 -7.24
N GLN A 151 -3.57 7.87 -7.21
CA GLN A 151 -2.71 8.92 -7.75
C GLN A 151 -2.01 9.72 -6.65
N ARG A 152 -2.70 9.96 -5.53
CA ARG A 152 -2.22 10.86 -4.48
C ARG A 152 -2.85 10.58 -3.13
#